data_AF-Q2R2X6-F1
#
_entry.id   AF-Q2R2X6-F1
#
_cell.length_a   1.000
_cell.length_b   1.000
_cell.length_c   1.000
_cell.angle_alpha   90.00
_cell.angle_beta   90.00
_cell.angle_gamma   90.00
#
_symmetry.space_group_name_H-M   'P 1'
#
loop_
_entity.id
_entity.type
_entity.pdbx_description
1 polymer ?
#
loop_
_entity_poly.entity_id
_entity_poly.type
_entity_poly.pdbx_seq_one_letter_code
_entity_poly.pdbx_strand_id
1 'polypeptide(L)'
;MADGVLTRQIQLVTANLIEAIDGADGFQNTHQPQHYESAKFSIEQVVFILEKIHIMWESILPRSIYKRSMCYILGSVFSRITKDMLLIDDMAAEETLQLQGLIHLALENLSSLFLSLVENEFLDHQTWIELDEIIRPLKKFRKLAELLDMSLKSITAAWESGELTNCGFTSSEVQNFVKAIFADSPLRKECLLWISRTPS
;
A
#
# COMPACT_ATOMS: atom_id res chain seq x y z
N MET A 1 26.74 10.98 16.79
CA MET A 1 25.99 10.50 17.98
C MET A 1 24.48 10.69 17.81
N ALA A 2 24.00 11.88 17.41
CA ALA A 2 22.56 12.11 17.14
C ALA A 2 21.98 11.25 16.00
N ASP A 3 22.71 11.08 14.88
CA ASP A 3 22.24 10.26 13.75
C ASP A 3 21.97 8.79 14.14
N GLY A 4 22.85 8.19 14.96
CA GLY A 4 22.67 6.82 15.44
C GLY A 4 21.46 6.65 16.35
N VAL A 5 21.10 7.68 17.13
CA VAL A 5 19.88 7.67 17.95
C VAL A 5 18.64 7.73 17.06
N LEU A 6 18.62 8.64 16.07
CA LEU A 6 17.50 8.75 15.15
C LEU A 6 17.30 7.46 14.35
N THR A 7 18.37 6.86 13.80
CA THR A 7 18.27 5.58 13.08
C THR A 7 17.67 4.49 13.96
N ARG A 8 18.09 4.39 15.22
CA ARG A 8 17.53 3.42 16.17
C ARG A 8 16.05 3.69 16.46
N GLN A 9 15.64 4.95 16.58
CA GLN A 9 14.24 5.32 16.76
C GLN A 9 13.39 4.96 15.53
N ILE A 10 13.88 5.23 14.32
CA ILE A 10 13.23 4.81 13.07
C ILE A 10 13.02 3.29 13.07
N GLN A 11 14.05 2.51 13.41
CA GLN A 11 13.95 1.05 13.46
C GLN A 11 12.90 0.56 14.48
N LEU A 12 12.88 1.14 15.68
CA LEU A 12 11.89 0.79 16.72
C LEU A 12 10.47 1.12 16.27
N VAL A 13 10.26 2.32 15.72
CA VAL A 13 8.95 2.74 15.20
C VAL A 13 8.50 1.83 14.05
N THR A 14 9.38 1.53 13.10
CA THR A 14 9.08 0.61 12.00
C THR A 14 8.75 -0.79 12.52
N ALA A 15 9.44 -1.31 13.52
CA ALA A 15 9.14 -2.61 14.12
C ALA A 15 7.75 -2.62 14.77
N ASN A 16 7.41 -1.59 15.56
CA ASN A 16 6.08 -1.47 16.18
C ASN A 16 4.96 -1.35 15.14
N LEU A 17 5.21 -0.65 14.03
CA LEU A 17 4.26 -0.55 12.92
C LEU A 17 4.06 -1.90 12.22
N ILE A 18 5.13 -2.69 12.04
CA ILE A 18 5.03 -4.04 11.47
C ILE A 18 4.23 -4.96 12.41
N GLU A 19 4.49 -4.90 13.71
CA GLU A 19 3.73 -5.67 14.71
C GLU A 19 2.24 -5.29 14.70
N ALA A 20 1.92 -4.00 14.55
CA ALA A 20 0.54 -3.55 14.38
C ALA A 20 -0.10 -4.10 13.09
N ILE A 21 0.64 -4.17 11.98
CA ILE A 21 0.18 -4.75 10.71
C ILE A 21 -0.05 -6.26 10.85
N ASP A 22 0.79 -6.97 11.61
CA ASP A 22 0.67 -8.41 11.80
C ASP A 22 -0.65 -8.79 12.51
N GLY A 23 -1.30 -7.87 13.21
CA GLY A 23 -2.66 -8.02 13.74
C GLY A 23 -3.74 -8.23 12.68
N ALA A 24 -3.47 -7.88 11.41
CA ALA A 24 -4.38 -8.09 10.29
C ALA A 24 -4.33 -9.53 9.73
N ASP A 25 -3.42 -10.38 10.22
CA ASP A 25 -3.22 -11.76 9.78
C ASP A 25 -3.11 -11.89 8.24
N GLY A 26 -2.28 -11.02 7.64
CA GLY A 26 -2.08 -10.98 6.20
C GLY A 26 -3.25 -10.41 5.39
N PHE A 27 -4.23 -9.76 6.03
CA PHE A 27 -5.43 -9.21 5.40
C PHE A 27 -6.31 -10.27 4.71
N GLN A 28 -6.20 -11.53 5.13
CA GLN A 28 -6.93 -12.64 4.53
C GLN A 28 -8.33 -12.81 5.12
N ASN A 29 -9.22 -13.41 4.33
CA ASN A 29 -10.60 -13.73 4.68
C ASN A 29 -11.44 -12.53 5.12
N THR A 30 -11.15 -11.33 4.61
CA THR A 30 -11.85 -10.08 5.04
C THR A 30 -13.31 -10.02 4.60
N HIS A 31 -13.77 -10.94 3.75
CA HIS A 31 -15.20 -11.18 3.53
C HIS A 31 -15.92 -11.67 4.82
N GLN A 32 -15.19 -12.14 5.83
CA GLN A 32 -15.71 -12.51 7.13
C GLN A 32 -15.61 -11.33 8.11
N PRO A 33 -16.71 -10.97 8.82
CA PRO A 33 -16.72 -9.78 9.67
C PRO A 33 -15.62 -9.71 10.73
N GLN A 34 -15.23 -10.84 11.33
CA GLN A 34 -14.19 -10.87 12.37
C GLN A 34 -12.80 -10.56 11.81
N HIS A 35 -12.48 -11.09 10.63
CA HIS A 35 -11.21 -10.83 9.94
C HIS A 35 -11.17 -9.39 9.41
N TYR A 36 -12.29 -8.89 8.89
CA TYR A 36 -12.39 -7.48 8.49
C TYR A 36 -12.14 -6.52 9.67
N GLU A 37 -12.81 -6.73 10.80
CA GLU A 37 -12.62 -5.88 11.98
C GLU A 37 -11.17 -5.95 12.51
N SER A 38 -10.53 -7.12 12.45
CA SER A 38 -9.12 -7.27 12.84
C SER A 38 -8.18 -6.51 11.90
N ALA A 39 -8.40 -6.60 10.58
CA ALA A 39 -7.64 -5.87 9.59
C ALA A 39 -7.86 -4.35 9.70
N LYS A 40 -9.10 -3.91 9.90
CA LYS A 40 -9.47 -2.52 10.11
C LYS A 40 -8.80 -1.95 11.37
N PHE A 41 -8.91 -2.65 12.49
CA PHE A 41 -8.27 -2.25 13.74
C PHE A 41 -6.75 -2.11 13.57
N SER A 42 -6.12 -3.04 12.83
CA SER A 42 -4.69 -3.00 12.54
C SER A 42 -4.29 -1.75 11.74
N ILE A 43 -5.08 -1.37 10.72
CA ILE A 43 -4.89 -0.12 9.98
C ILE A 43 -5.06 1.10 10.90
N GLU A 44 -6.08 1.12 11.76
CA GLU A 44 -6.30 2.20 12.71
C GLU A 44 -5.13 2.34 13.71
N GLN A 45 -4.57 1.22 14.19
CA GLN A 45 -3.37 1.24 15.03
C GLN A 45 -2.14 1.79 14.30
N VAL A 46 -1.93 1.40 13.05
CA VAL A 46 -0.85 1.92 12.20
C VAL A 46 -0.98 3.43 12.03
N VAL A 47 -2.18 3.91 11.67
CA VAL A 47 -2.49 5.34 11.54
C VAL A 47 -2.19 6.08 12.85
N PHE A 48 -2.68 5.56 13.97
CA PHE A 48 -2.48 6.17 15.29
C PHE A 48 -1.00 6.29 15.67
N ILE A 49 -0.19 5.25 15.40
CA ILE A 49 1.26 5.29 15.65
C ILE A 49 1.92 6.33 14.73
N LEU A 50 1.56 6.37 13.44
CA LEU A 50 2.08 7.33 12.47
C LEU A 50 1.75 8.78 12.85
N GLU A 51 0.54 9.07 13.30
CA GLU A 51 0.14 10.41 13.77
C GLU A 51 0.93 10.83 15.02
N LYS A 52 1.13 9.92 15.97
CA LYS A 52 1.93 10.21 17.17
C LYS A 52 3.37 10.58 16.84
N ILE A 53 4.02 9.81 15.97
CA ILE A 53 5.40 10.11 15.57
C ILE A 53 5.46 11.38 14.72
N HIS A 54 4.47 11.63 13.87
CA HIS A 54 4.36 12.83 13.06
C HIS A 54 4.39 14.08 13.94
N ILE A 55 3.46 14.18 14.90
CA ILE A 55 3.34 15.32 15.83
C ILE A 55 4.63 15.51 16.63
N MET A 56 5.18 14.41 17.15
CA MET A 56 6.37 14.47 17.98
C MET A 56 7.61 14.88 17.18
N TRP A 57 7.80 14.33 15.98
CA TRP A 57 9.02 14.51 15.19
C TRP A 57 9.03 15.81 14.40
N GLU A 58 7.87 16.27 13.92
CA GLU A 58 7.76 17.54 13.21
C GLU A 58 8.21 18.72 14.07
N SER A 59 7.94 18.67 15.38
CA SER A 59 8.31 19.75 16.32
C SER A 59 9.79 19.77 16.72
N ILE A 60 10.54 18.67 16.52
CA ILE A 60 11.92 18.52 17.04
C ILE A 60 12.97 18.31 15.94
N LEU A 61 12.59 17.74 14.80
CA LEU A 61 13.53 17.42 13.72
C LEU A 61 13.61 18.57 12.71
N PRO A 62 14.80 18.86 12.16
CA PRO A 62 14.91 19.72 10.98
C PRO A 62 14.06 19.18 9.82
N ARG A 63 13.40 20.08 9.08
CA ARG A 63 12.42 19.73 8.03
C ARG A 63 12.90 18.65 7.05
N SER A 64 14.13 18.74 6.58
CA SER A 64 14.69 17.75 5.63
C SER A 64 14.89 16.36 6.25
N ILE A 65 15.25 16.30 7.54
CA ILE A 65 15.43 15.05 8.29
C ILE A 65 14.06 14.45 8.62
N TYR A 66 13.11 15.27 9.05
CA TYR A 66 11.72 14.87 9.28
C TYR A 66 11.11 14.23 8.02
N LYS A 67 11.10 14.96 6.89
CA LYS A 67 10.54 14.47 5.62
C LYS A 67 11.16 13.13 5.21
N ARG A 68 12.49 13.04 5.21
CA ARG A 68 13.20 11.80 4.84
C ARG A 68 12.83 10.62 5.76
N SER A 69 12.77 10.86 7.07
CA SER A 69 12.48 9.82 8.05
C SER A 69 11.03 9.32 7.93
N MET A 70 10.07 10.25 7.77
CA MET A 70 8.67 9.89 7.57
C MET A 70 8.44 9.18 6.25
N CYS A 71 9.04 9.62 5.14
CA CYS A 71 8.93 8.92 3.85
C CYS A 71 9.47 7.49 3.93
N TYR A 72 10.57 7.26 4.66
CA TYR A 72 11.11 5.91 4.86
C TYR A 72 10.16 5.01 5.66
N ILE A 73 9.60 5.55 6.76
CA ILE A 73 8.65 4.81 7.61
C ILE A 73 7.37 4.50 6.83
N LEU A 74 6.76 5.49 6.18
CA LEU A 74 5.57 5.31 5.34
C LEU A 74 5.83 4.32 4.20
N GLY A 75 6.97 4.44 3.53
CA GLY A 75 7.37 3.49 2.50
C GLY A 75 7.43 2.05 3.00
N SER A 76 7.94 1.85 4.23
CA SER A 76 7.99 0.51 4.86
C SER A 76 6.58 -0.03 5.16
N VAL A 77 5.69 0.82 5.68
CA VAL A 77 4.29 0.47 5.98
C VAL A 77 3.53 0.10 4.70
N PHE A 78 3.53 0.97 3.69
CA PHE A 78 2.82 0.71 2.44
C PHE A 78 3.38 -0.50 1.71
N SER A 79 4.71 -0.69 1.72
CA SER A 79 5.33 -1.88 1.14
C SER A 79 4.89 -3.15 1.85
N ARG A 80 4.83 -3.16 3.19
CA ARG A 80 4.40 -4.31 3.99
C ARG A 80 2.94 -4.68 3.71
N ILE A 81 2.03 -3.70 3.78
CA ILE A 81 0.58 -3.93 3.55
C ILE A 81 0.32 -4.39 2.12
N THR A 82 0.89 -3.70 1.13
CA THR A 82 0.75 -4.08 -0.29
C THR A 82 1.22 -5.52 -0.52
N LYS A 83 2.35 -5.91 0.10
CA LYS A 83 2.90 -7.26 -0.03
C LYS A 83 1.94 -8.30 0.56
N ASP A 84 1.37 -8.07 1.74
CA ASP A 84 0.42 -9.02 2.34
C ASP A 84 -0.81 -9.22 1.47
N MET A 85 -1.43 -8.12 1.03
CA MET A 85 -2.62 -8.18 0.19
C MET A 85 -2.35 -8.89 -1.17
N LEU A 86 -1.15 -8.74 -1.72
CA LEU A 86 -0.75 -9.44 -2.96
C LEU A 86 -0.38 -10.92 -2.74
N LEU A 87 -0.20 -11.37 -1.50
CA LEU A 87 0.08 -12.77 -1.15
C LEU A 87 -1.17 -13.58 -0.83
N ILE A 88 -2.37 -13.00 -0.93
CA ILE A 88 -3.62 -13.72 -0.76
C ILE A 88 -3.85 -14.60 -2.00
N ASP A 89 -3.94 -15.92 -1.78
CA ASP A 89 -3.97 -16.91 -2.87
C ASP A 89 -5.38 -17.14 -3.47
N ASP A 90 -6.44 -16.94 -2.67
CA ASP A 90 -7.85 -17.13 -3.08
C ASP A 90 -8.69 -16.04 -2.42
N MET A 91 -9.20 -15.11 -3.24
CA MET A 91 -9.94 -13.94 -2.78
C MET A 91 -11.40 -14.07 -3.20
N ALA A 92 -12.30 -13.92 -2.24
CA ALA A 92 -13.72 -13.75 -2.53
C ALA A 92 -13.97 -12.39 -3.22
N ALA A 93 -15.03 -12.30 -4.05
CA ALA A 93 -15.39 -11.03 -4.69
C ALA A 93 -15.72 -9.93 -3.67
N GLU A 94 -16.31 -10.28 -2.52
CA GLU A 94 -16.55 -9.32 -1.43
C GLU A 94 -15.25 -8.87 -0.77
N GLU A 95 -14.25 -9.74 -0.69
CA GLU A 95 -12.97 -9.44 -0.06
C GLU A 95 -12.18 -8.38 -0.83
N THR A 96 -12.25 -8.36 -2.17
CA THR A 96 -11.60 -7.28 -2.94
C THR A 96 -12.18 -5.89 -2.61
N LEU A 97 -13.50 -5.81 -2.39
CA LEU A 97 -14.18 -4.59 -1.95
C LEU A 97 -13.73 -4.17 -0.54
N GLN A 98 -13.67 -5.11 0.40
CA GLN A 98 -13.25 -4.84 1.77
C GLN A 98 -11.79 -4.35 1.82
N LEU A 99 -10.88 -5.00 1.09
CA LEU A 99 -9.47 -4.59 0.99
C LEU A 99 -9.33 -3.21 0.37
N GLN A 100 -10.09 -2.91 -0.69
CA GLN A 100 -10.13 -1.58 -1.29
C GLN A 100 -10.58 -0.53 -0.26
N GLY A 101 -11.62 -0.82 0.51
CA GLY A 101 -12.09 0.05 1.60
C GLY A 101 -11.03 0.31 2.66
N LEU A 102 -10.27 -0.71 3.05
CA LEU A 102 -9.15 -0.57 4.01
C LEU A 102 -8.01 0.31 3.47
N ILE A 103 -7.70 0.20 2.17
CA ILE A 103 -6.70 1.08 1.54
C ILE A 103 -7.18 2.54 1.56
N HIS A 104 -8.43 2.80 1.19
CA HIS A 104 -8.99 4.15 1.23
C HIS A 104 -9.03 4.71 2.66
N LEU A 105 -9.44 3.90 3.64
CA LEU A 105 -9.42 4.28 5.05
C LEU A 105 -8.02 4.72 5.49
N ALA A 106 -6.98 3.96 5.14
CA ALA A 106 -5.60 4.32 5.47
C ALA A 106 -5.18 5.64 4.81
N LEU A 107 -5.48 5.83 3.53
CA LEU A 107 -5.10 7.04 2.78
C LEU A 107 -5.82 8.28 3.32
N GLU A 108 -7.12 8.19 3.60
CA GLU A 108 -7.93 9.28 4.13
C GLU A 108 -7.42 9.74 5.49
N ASN A 109 -7.17 8.80 6.42
CA ASN A 109 -6.72 9.15 7.76
C ASN A 109 -5.27 9.69 7.78
N LEU A 110 -4.43 9.35 6.79
CA LEU A 110 -3.07 9.88 6.70
C LEU A 110 -2.98 11.21 5.92
N SER A 111 -4.10 11.82 5.55
CA SER A 111 -4.12 13.02 4.69
C SER A 111 -3.33 14.20 5.26
N SER A 112 -3.48 14.48 6.55
CA SER A 112 -2.75 15.56 7.24
C SER A 112 -1.24 15.33 7.22
N LEU A 113 -0.82 14.09 7.48
CA LEU A 113 0.58 13.70 7.42
C LEU A 113 1.13 13.85 6.00
N PHE A 114 0.41 13.44 4.97
CA PHE A 114 0.84 13.61 3.58
C PHE A 114 1.07 15.09 3.23
N LEU A 115 0.15 15.97 3.62
CA LEU A 115 0.28 17.42 3.40
C LEU A 115 1.50 18.00 4.11
N SER A 116 1.90 17.48 5.28
CA SER A 116 3.13 17.91 5.97
C SER A 116 4.43 17.57 5.20
N LEU A 117 4.38 16.56 4.34
CA LEU A 117 5.54 16.08 3.56
C LEU A 117 5.73 16.86 2.27
N VAL A 118 4.67 17.46 1.74
CA VAL A 118 4.68 18.34 0.57
C VAL A 118 4.56 19.81 1.01
N GLU A 119 4.54 20.74 0.06
CA GLU A 119 4.34 22.17 0.33
C GLU A 119 2.97 22.64 -0.22
N ASN A 120 1.95 21.79 -0.10
CA ASN A 120 0.62 22.00 -0.67
C ASN A 120 -0.45 22.09 0.43
N GLU A 121 -1.56 22.78 0.14
CA GLU A 121 -2.69 22.96 1.07
C GLU A 121 -3.75 21.85 0.95
N PHE A 122 -3.82 21.17 -0.19
CA PHE A 122 -4.85 20.17 -0.49
C PHE A 122 -4.25 18.96 -1.23
N LEU A 123 -4.85 17.78 -1.05
CA LEU A 123 -4.47 16.55 -1.75
C LEU A 123 -5.11 16.47 -3.14
N ASP A 124 -4.68 17.37 -4.03
CA ASP A 124 -5.07 17.35 -5.43
C ASP A 124 -4.25 16.36 -6.27
N HIS A 125 -4.55 16.26 -7.57
CA HIS A 125 -3.86 15.34 -8.47
C HIS A 125 -2.34 15.57 -8.52
N GLN A 126 -1.90 16.84 -8.51
CA GLN A 126 -0.49 17.18 -8.58
C GLN A 126 0.25 16.80 -7.29
N THR A 127 -0.39 16.99 -6.14
CA THR A 127 0.14 16.59 -4.83
C THR A 127 0.33 15.08 -4.74
N TRP A 128 -0.64 14.32 -5.25
CA TRP A 128 -0.53 12.87 -5.32
C TRP A 128 0.62 12.40 -6.21
N ILE A 129 0.86 13.06 -7.36
CA ILE A 129 2.03 12.78 -8.21
C ILE A 129 3.34 13.03 -7.43
N GLU A 130 3.45 14.14 -6.71
CA GLU A 130 4.63 14.46 -5.90
C GLU A 130 4.85 13.39 -4.82
N LEU A 131 3.80 13.02 -4.09
CA LEU A 131 3.84 11.98 -3.05
C LEU A 131 4.28 10.61 -3.59
N ASP A 132 3.76 10.22 -4.76
CA ASP A 132 4.10 8.97 -5.43
C ASP A 132 5.59 8.91 -5.81
N GLU A 133 6.21 10.04 -6.17
CA GLU A 133 7.63 10.14 -6.48
C GLU A 133 8.52 10.09 -5.23
N ILE A 134 8.12 10.76 -4.14
CA ILE A 134 8.92 10.78 -2.89
C ILE A 134 8.72 9.53 -2.02
N ILE A 135 7.58 8.84 -2.13
CA ILE A 135 7.26 7.60 -1.42
C ILE A 135 6.88 6.53 -2.46
N ARG A 136 7.85 5.97 -3.17
CA ARG A 136 7.58 4.98 -4.23
C ARG A 136 6.61 3.83 -3.85
N PRO A 137 6.66 3.24 -2.64
CA PRO A 137 5.68 2.23 -2.23
C PRO A 137 4.23 2.73 -2.14
N LEU A 138 4.00 4.03 -1.92
CA LEU A 138 2.67 4.63 -1.91
C LEU A 138 2.00 4.54 -3.28
N LYS A 139 2.75 4.79 -4.36
CA LYS A 139 2.25 4.67 -5.74
C LYS A 139 1.68 3.28 -6.01
N LYS A 140 2.43 2.24 -5.62
CA LYS A 140 2.00 0.84 -5.75
C LYS A 140 0.77 0.55 -4.88
N PHE A 141 0.77 1.01 -3.64
CA PHE A 141 -0.34 0.83 -2.69
C PHE A 141 -1.63 1.48 -3.19
N ARG A 142 -1.57 2.70 -3.73
CA ARG A 142 -2.71 3.37 -4.35
C ARG A 142 -3.19 2.64 -5.60
N LYS A 143 -2.26 2.22 -6.45
CA LYS A 143 -2.60 1.45 -7.66
C LYS A 143 -3.23 0.08 -7.33
N LEU A 144 -2.91 -0.51 -6.17
CA LEU A 144 -3.56 -1.73 -5.70
C LEU A 144 -5.06 -1.51 -5.44
N ALA A 145 -5.48 -0.36 -4.89
CA ALA A 145 -6.90 -0.05 -4.69
C ALA A 145 -7.68 -0.02 -6.01
N GLU A 146 -7.09 0.53 -7.06
CA GLU A 146 -7.67 0.48 -8.42
C GLU A 146 -7.67 -0.96 -8.95
N LEU A 147 -6.55 -1.67 -8.80
CA LEU A 147 -6.38 -3.03 -9.30
C LEU A 147 -7.42 -4.01 -8.72
N LEU A 148 -7.82 -3.84 -7.45
CA LEU A 148 -8.87 -4.63 -6.78
C LEU A 148 -10.27 -4.48 -7.41
N ASP A 149 -10.52 -3.42 -8.17
CA ASP A 149 -11.79 -3.16 -8.86
C ASP A 149 -11.69 -3.35 -10.39
N MET A 150 -10.49 -3.65 -10.91
CA MET A 150 -10.28 -3.80 -12.35
C MET A 150 -10.83 -5.13 -12.87
N SER A 151 -11.51 -5.07 -14.02
CA SER A 151 -11.82 -6.27 -14.81
C SER A 151 -10.56 -6.92 -15.35
N LEU A 152 -10.61 -8.23 -15.65
CA LEU A 152 -9.49 -8.96 -16.26
C LEU A 152 -8.98 -8.28 -17.55
N LYS A 153 -9.88 -7.75 -18.38
CA LYS A 153 -9.51 -7.02 -19.61
C LYS A 153 -8.75 -5.73 -19.28
N SER A 154 -9.20 -5.00 -18.27
CA SER A 154 -8.54 -3.76 -17.82
C SER A 154 -7.15 -4.05 -17.26
N ILE A 155 -6.99 -5.14 -16.50
CA ILE A 155 -5.68 -5.57 -15.98
C ILE A 155 -4.73 -5.88 -17.13
N THR A 156 -5.17 -6.64 -18.14
CA THR A 156 -4.35 -6.93 -19.33
C THR A 156 -3.91 -5.64 -20.03
N ALA A 157 -4.83 -4.69 -20.24
CA ALA A 157 -4.51 -3.43 -20.91
C ALA A 157 -3.54 -2.56 -20.09
N ALA A 158 -3.67 -2.52 -18.76
CA ALA A 158 -2.75 -1.79 -17.88
C ALA A 158 -1.38 -2.46 -17.76
N TRP A 159 -1.30 -3.78 -17.93
CA TRP A 159 -0.02 -4.47 -18.08
C TRP A 159 0.63 -4.15 -19.43
N GLU A 160 -0.14 -4.20 -20.52
CA GLU A 160 0.30 -3.90 -21.88
C GLU A 160 0.84 -2.48 -22.04
N SER A 161 0.19 -1.50 -21.42
CA SER A 161 0.61 -0.10 -21.46
C SER A 161 1.87 0.18 -20.61
N GLY A 162 2.31 -0.77 -19.80
CA GLY A 162 3.38 -0.60 -18.82
C GLY A 162 2.95 0.16 -17.57
N GLU A 163 1.67 0.50 -17.42
CA GLU A 163 1.14 1.25 -16.28
C GLU A 163 1.38 0.53 -14.94
N LEU A 164 1.14 -0.80 -14.89
CA LEU A 164 1.41 -1.59 -13.69
C LEU A 164 2.91 -1.68 -13.38
N THR A 165 3.75 -1.85 -14.40
CA THR A 165 5.22 -1.85 -14.23
C THR A 165 5.73 -0.51 -13.71
N ASN A 166 5.19 0.60 -14.21
CA ASN A 166 5.51 1.96 -13.76
C ASN A 166 5.07 2.24 -12.31
N CYS A 167 4.15 1.44 -11.77
CA CYS A 167 3.76 1.46 -10.36
C CYS A 167 4.55 0.46 -9.52
N GLY A 168 5.48 -0.30 -10.12
CA GLY A 168 6.36 -1.24 -9.41
C GLY A 168 5.78 -2.65 -9.23
N PHE A 169 4.75 -3.03 -10.00
CA PHE A 169 4.28 -4.41 -10.04
C PHE A 169 5.18 -5.28 -10.92
N THR A 170 5.44 -6.49 -10.46
CA THR A 170 6.16 -7.52 -11.21
C THR A 170 5.19 -8.46 -11.93
N SER A 171 5.66 -9.13 -12.99
CA SER A 171 4.84 -10.11 -13.73
C SER A 171 4.30 -11.19 -12.80
N SER A 172 5.10 -11.66 -11.82
CA SER A 172 4.67 -12.65 -10.84
C SER A 172 3.56 -12.15 -9.91
N GLU A 173 3.65 -10.91 -9.43
CA GLU A 173 2.62 -10.34 -8.55
C GLU A 173 1.29 -10.21 -9.31
N VAL A 174 1.31 -9.70 -10.54
CA VAL A 174 0.08 -9.55 -11.34
C VAL A 174 -0.50 -10.91 -11.71
N GLN A 175 0.33 -11.90 -12.04
CA GLN A 175 -0.17 -13.26 -12.31
C GLN A 175 -0.81 -13.90 -11.07
N ASN A 176 -0.20 -13.77 -9.90
CA ASN A 176 -0.73 -14.32 -8.67
C ASN A 176 -2.04 -13.63 -8.27
N PHE A 177 -2.08 -12.30 -8.38
CA PHE A 177 -3.28 -11.51 -8.16
C PHE A 177 -4.44 -11.93 -9.07
N VAL A 178 -4.19 -12.11 -10.38
CA VAL A 178 -5.19 -12.58 -11.34
C VAL A 178 -5.70 -13.99 -10.99
N LYS A 179 -4.82 -14.88 -10.52
CA LYS A 179 -5.22 -16.23 -10.08
C LYS A 179 -6.10 -16.20 -8.84
N ALA A 180 -5.83 -15.27 -7.92
CA ALA A 180 -6.53 -15.14 -6.65
C ALA A 180 -7.97 -14.62 -6.80
N ILE A 181 -8.23 -13.72 -7.76
CA ILE A 181 -9.56 -13.07 -7.88
C ILE A 181 -10.43 -13.68 -8.97
N PHE A 182 -9.84 -14.16 -10.06
CA PHE A 182 -10.60 -14.65 -11.21
C PHE A 182 -10.64 -16.18 -11.23
N ALA A 183 -11.84 -16.74 -11.36
CA ALA A 183 -12.05 -18.17 -11.54
C ALA A 183 -11.37 -18.72 -12.81
N ASP A 184 -11.07 -20.03 -12.83
CA ASP A 184 -10.44 -20.65 -14.00
C ASP A 184 -11.33 -20.54 -15.24
N SER A 185 -10.81 -19.85 -16.26
CA SER A 185 -11.52 -19.62 -17.51
C SER A 185 -10.51 -19.49 -18.67
N PRO A 186 -10.94 -19.72 -19.92
CA PRO A 186 -10.09 -19.49 -21.08
C PRO A 186 -9.52 -18.06 -21.13
N LEU A 187 -10.33 -17.05 -20.78
CA LEU A 187 -9.91 -15.65 -20.74
C LEU A 187 -8.82 -15.41 -19.69
N ARG A 188 -8.94 -16.02 -18.49
CA ARG A 188 -7.90 -15.97 -17.47
C ARG A 188 -6.59 -16.57 -17.97
N LYS A 189 -6.65 -17.74 -18.62
CA LYS A 189 -5.45 -18.41 -19.16
C LYS A 189 -4.75 -17.55 -20.21
N GLU A 190 -5.52 -16.92 -21.09
CA GLU A 190 -4.99 -15.99 -22.10
C GLU A 190 -4.32 -14.78 -21.46
N CYS A 191 -4.98 -14.13 -20.49
CA CYS A 191 -4.42 -13.02 -19.72
C CYS A 191 -3.09 -13.41 -19.02
N LEU A 192 -3.05 -14.55 -18.33
CA LEU A 192 -1.84 -15.03 -17.65
C LEU A 192 -0.70 -15.32 -18.64
N LEU A 193 -1.01 -15.96 -19.77
CA LEU A 193 -0.02 -16.20 -20.83
C LEU A 193 0.53 -14.88 -21.36
N TRP A 194 -0.32 -13.88 -21.54
CA TRP A 194 0.10 -12.58 -22.01
C TRP A 194 1.04 -11.87 -21.03
N ILE A 195 0.65 -11.80 -19.75
CA ILE A 195 1.46 -11.20 -18.68
C ILE A 195 2.84 -11.87 -18.57
N SER A 196 2.92 -13.19 -18.80
CA SER A 196 4.18 -13.93 -18.75
C SER A 196 5.12 -13.66 -19.93
N ARG A 197 4.60 -13.25 -21.08
CA ARG A 197 5.36 -13.06 -22.33
C ARG A 197 5.94 -11.65 -22.48
N THR A 198 5.34 -10.68 -21.81
CA THR A 198 5.81 -9.29 -21.82
C THR A 198 6.78 -9.09 -20.66
N PRO A 199 8.11 -9.08 -20.89
CA PRO A 199 9.06 -8.86 -19.82
C PRO A 199 8.86 -7.45 -19.25
N SER A 200 8.75 -7.37 -17.92
CA SER A 200 8.78 -6.14 -17.13
C SER A 200 10.20 -5.59 -17.00
#